data_AF-A0A925DW45-F1
#
_entry.id   AF-A0A925DW45-F1
#
_cell.length_a   1.000
_cell.length_b   1.000
_cell.length_c   1.000
_cell.angle_alpha   90.00
_cell.angle_beta   90.00
_cell.angle_gamma   90.00
#
_symmetry.space_group_name_H-M   'P 1'
#
loop_
_entity.id
_entity.type
_entity.pdbx_description
1 polymer ?
#
loop_
_entity_poly.entity_id
_entity_poly.type
_entity_poly.pdbx_seq_one_letter_code
_entity_poly.pdbx_strand_id
1 'polypeptide(L)'
;MSEIPHIKLSELAERIRGVIRGAFENQFYWVVAEVSGHKYIAAKEWHYLDLVEKMEGKASEAAKLKCTVWSDASKKIEEFEKVTGQKFADGLQVLVKVKVEYHIVYGLSLVLSDVDHSYTLGNIERQRLETLMRLVKENP
;
A
#
# COMPACT_ATOMS: atom_id res chain seq x y z
N MET A 1 7.28 18.09 41.48
CA MET A 1 6.89 17.73 40.10
C MET A 1 7.74 18.59 39.17
N SER A 2 8.64 17.99 38.40
CA SER A 2 9.44 18.71 37.42
C SER A 2 8.51 19.25 36.31
N GLU A 3 8.59 20.56 36.06
CA GLU A 3 7.81 21.25 35.04
C GLU A 3 8.20 20.71 33.65
N ILE A 4 7.22 20.28 32.85
CA ILE A 4 7.49 19.79 31.49
C ILE A 4 7.56 21.03 30.58
N PRO A 5 8.72 21.34 29.97
CA PRO A 5 8.85 22.51 29.11
C PRO A 5 8.00 22.36 27.85
N HIS A 6 7.37 23.45 27.41
CA HIS A 6 6.59 23.48 26.17
C HIS A 6 7.52 23.74 24.97
N ILE A 7 7.18 23.15 23.83
CA ILE A 7 7.87 23.37 22.54
C ILE A 7 6.86 23.72 21.45
N LYS A 8 7.33 24.31 20.35
CA LYS A 8 6.47 24.57 19.18
C LYS A 8 6.08 23.25 18.52
N LEU A 9 4.87 23.17 17.96
CA LEU A 9 4.43 21.98 17.20
C LEU A 9 5.39 21.63 16.06
N SER A 10 5.93 22.64 15.37
CA SER A 10 6.94 22.45 14.32
C SER A 10 8.21 21.77 14.85
N GLU A 11 8.63 22.10 16.07
CA GLU A 11 9.79 21.48 16.69
C GLU A 11 9.54 20.01 17.02
N LEU A 12 8.35 19.67 17.52
CA LEU A 12 7.96 18.27 17.73
C LEU A 12 7.90 17.50 16.40
N ALA A 13 7.29 18.07 15.37
CA ALA A 13 7.18 17.45 14.06
C ALA A 13 8.55 17.22 13.41
N GLU A 14 9.49 18.15 13.61
CA GLU A 14 10.88 18.00 13.16
C GLU A 14 11.61 16.87 13.88
N ARG A 15 11.42 16.75 15.20
CA ARG A 15 11.97 15.63 15.97
C ARG A 15 11.42 14.28 15.47
N ILE A 16 10.11 14.20 15.23
CA ILE A 16 9.47 12.99 14.68
C ILE A 16 10.05 12.66 13.30
N ARG A 17 10.16 13.66 12.41
CA ARG A 17 10.76 13.50 11.08
C ARG A 17 12.19 12.95 11.17
N GLY A 18 13.00 13.48 12.08
CA GLY A 18 14.37 13.04 12.31
C GLY A 18 14.46 11.56 12.72
N VAL A 19 13.59 11.13 13.64
CA VAL A 19 13.53 9.72 14.08
C VAL A 19 13.10 8.79 12.95
N ILE A 20 12.03 9.12 12.24
CA ILE A 20 11.51 8.29 11.14
C ILE A 20 12.55 8.22 10.01
N ARG A 21 13.13 9.36 9.63
CA ARG A 21 14.16 9.40 8.60
C ARG A 21 15.36 8.56 9.03
N GLY A 22 15.89 8.73 10.24
CA GLY A 22 17.01 7.93 10.73
C GLY A 22 16.73 6.42 10.72
N ALA A 23 15.49 5.99 10.99
CA ALA A 23 15.12 4.58 11.02
C ALA A 23 14.88 3.96 9.63
N PHE A 24 14.31 4.71 8.68
CA PHE A 24 13.79 4.16 7.42
C PHE A 24 14.43 4.75 6.15
N GLU A 25 15.31 5.74 6.27
CA GLU A 25 15.96 6.37 5.11
C GLU A 25 16.69 5.34 4.24
N ASN A 26 16.55 5.48 2.92
CA ASN A 26 17.11 4.61 1.88
C ASN A 26 16.67 3.13 1.93
N GLN A 27 15.62 2.80 2.67
CA GLN A 27 15.10 1.43 2.75
C GLN A 27 13.80 1.29 1.95
N PHE A 28 13.64 0.11 1.35
CA PHE A 28 12.43 -0.30 0.64
C PHE A 28 11.92 -1.60 1.23
N TYR A 29 10.60 -1.73 1.25
CA TYR A 29 9.91 -2.89 1.81
C TYR A 29 8.91 -3.41 0.81
N TRP A 30 8.90 -4.73 0.64
CA TRP A 30 7.81 -5.41 -0.05
C TRP A 30 6.70 -5.70 0.97
N VAL A 31 5.50 -5.22 0.70
CA VAL A 31 4.35 -5.38 1.58
C VAL A 31 3.18 -5.99 0.83
N VAL A 32 2.53 -6.96 1.46
CA VAL A 32 1.25 -7.51 1.00
C VAL A 32 0.15 -6.66 1.61
N ALA A 33 -0.72 -6.11 0.78
CA ALA A 33 -1.84 -5.29 1.23
C ALA A 33 -3.00 -5.33 0.23
N GLU A 34 -4.16 -4.88 0.67
CA GLU A 34 -5.32 -4.57 -0.16
C GLU A 34 -5.32 -3.07 -0.48
N VAL A 35 -5.61 -2.73 -1.73
CA VAL A 35 -5.82 -1.34 -2.16
C VAL A 35 -7.19 -0.85 -1.69
N SER A 36 -7.25 0.35 -1.11
CA SER A 36 -8.50 1.00 -0.72
C SER A 36 -8.46 2.51 -1.00
N GLY A 37 -9.60 3.13 -1.33
CA GLY A 37 -9.69 4.57 -1.54
C GLY A 37 -8.86 5.08 -2.74
N HIS A 38 -8.67 4.24 -3.77
CA HIS A 38 -7.86 4.56 -4.94
C HIS A 38 -8.42 5.74 -5.72
N LYS A 39 -7.54 6.71 -5.98
CA LYS A 39 -7.82 7.90 -6.77
C LYS A 39 -6.67 8.15 -7.73
N TYR A 40 -6.98 8.10 -9.02
CA TYR A 40 -6.04 8.46 -10.08
C TYR A 40 -6.23 9.91 -10.53
N ILE A 41 -5.14 10.69 -10.58
CA ILE A 41 -5.10 12.06 -11.10
C ILE A 41 -4.38 12.05 -12.45
N ALA A 42 -5.16 11.91 -13.53
CA ALA A 42 -4.65 11.77 -14.89
C ALA A 42 -3.72 12.92 -15.32
N ALA A 43 -4.01 14.17 -14.94
CA ALA A 43 -3.19 15.33 -15.32
C ALA A 43 -1.75 15.29 -14.78
N LYS A 44 -1.49 14.52 -13.72
CA LYS A 44 -0.16 14.39 -13.09
C LYS A 44 0.37 12.96 -13.13
N GLU A 45 -0.42 12.01 -13.61
CA GLU A 45 -0.13 10.57 -13.54
C GLU A 45 0.17 10.12 -12.11
N TRP A 46 -0.62 10.61 -11.14
CA TRP A 46 -0.44 10.27 -9.72
C TRP A 46 -1.59 9.42 -9.21
N HIS A 47 -1.28 8.48 -8.31
CA HIS A 47 -2.29 7.74 -7.56
C HIS A 47 -2.20 8.06 -6.07
N TYR A 48 -3.36 8.26 -5.47
CA TYR A 48 -3.52 8.31 -4.02
C TYR A 48 -4.38 7.13 -3.61
N LEU A 49 -3.94 6.39 -2.60
CA LEU A 49 -4.64 5.22 -2.08
C LEU A 49 -4.22 4.94 -0.64
N ASP A 50 -4.97 4.09 0.03
CA ASP A 50 -4.60 3.49 1.30
C ASP A 50 -4.21 2.02 1.04
N LEU A 51 -3.14 1.58 1.71
CA LEU A 51 -2.76 0.17 1.81
C LEU A 51 -3.33 -0.36 3.12
N VAL A 52 -4.17 -1.38 3.02
CA VAL A 52 -4.92 -1.95 4.13
C VAL A 52 -4.57 -3.43 4.27
N GLU A 53 -4.30 -3.85 5.51
CA GLU A 53 -4.20 -5.25 5.88
C GLU A 53 -5.43 -5.60 6.71
N LYS A 54 -6.16 -6.66 6.34
CA LYS A 54 -7.31 -7.16 7.12
C LYS A 54 -6.86 -8.31 8.01
N MET A 55 -7.42 -8.40 9.22
CA MET A 55 -7.18 -9.55 10.08
C MET A 55 -7.80 -10.82 9.50
N GLU A 56 -7.11 -11.95 9.58
CA GLU A 56 -7.64 -13.25 9.14
C GLU A 56 -8.99 -13.55 9.80
N GLY A 57 -10.01 -13.79 8.96
CA GLY A 57 -11.36 -14.14 9.41
C GLY A 57 -12.18 -13.01 10.03
N LYS A 58 -11.71 -11.76 10.02
CA LYS A 58 -12.45 -10.60 10.55
C LYS A 58 -12.51 -9.47 9.53
N ALA A 59 -13.61 -8.72 9.55
CA ALA A 59 -13.78 -7.51 8.73
C ALA A 59 -12.95 -6.31 9.23
N SER A 60 -12.27 -6.43 10.37
CA SER A 60 -11.46 -5.37 10.96
C SER A 60 -10.08 -5.26 10.30
N GLU A 61 -9.64 -4.04 10.05
CA GLU A 61 -8.30 -3.72 9.56
C GLU A 61 -7.26 -3.97 10.67
N ALA A 62 -6.21 -4.73 10.35
CA ALA A 62 -5.02 -4.92 11.19
C ALA A 62 -4.07 -3.72 11.09
N ALA A 63 -3.90 -3.20 9.88
CA ALA A 63 -3.07 -2.04 9.60
C ALA A 63 -3.64 -1.25 8.43
N LYS A 64 -3.42 0.07 8.46
CA LYS A 64 -3.81 0.98 7.38
C LYS A 64 -2.81 2.13 7.27
N LEU A 65 -2.26 2.34 6.07
CA LEU A 65 -1.32 3.43 5.80
C LEU A 65 -1.66 4.11 4.47
N LYS A 66 -1.57 5.44 4.45
CA LYS A 66 -1.68 6.22 3.21
C LYS A 66 -0.51 5.91 2.30
N CYS A 67 -0.76 5.80 1.01
CA CYS A 67 0.22 5.55 -0.02
C CYS A 67 0.05 6.54 -1.18
N THR A 68 1.17 7.11 -1.63
CA THR A 68 1.22 7.95 -2.82
C THR A 68 2.05 7.27 -3.89
N VAL A 69 1.57 7.33 -5.13
CA VAL A 69 2.27 6.85 -6.31
C VAL A 69 2.51 8.04 -7.21
N TRP A 70 3.76 8.36 -7.45
CA TRP A 70 4.17 9.44 -8.35
C TRP A 70 4.23 8.94 -9.80
N SER A 71 4.38 9.85 -10.75
CA SER A 71 4.41 9.58 -12.20
C SER A 71 5.39 8.47 -12.59
N ASP A 72 6.57 8.44 -11.96
CA ASP A 72 7.59 7.45 -12.26
C ASP A 72 7.13 6.02 -11.94
N ALA A 73 6.41 5.85 -10.83
CA ALA A 73 5.85 4.56 -10.39
C ALA A 73 4.47 4.28 -11.00
N SER A 74 3.76 5.28 -11.53
CA SER A 74 2.48 5.11 -12.24
C SER A 74 2.62 4.15 -13.42
N LYS A 75 3.75 4.21 -14.14
CA LYS A 75 4.06 3.30 -15.25
C LYS A 75 4.13 1.83 -14.82
N LYS A 76 4.54 1.57 -13.56
CA LYS A 76 4.57 0.21 -12.99
C LYS A 76 3.17 -0.32 -12.72
N ILE A 77 2.25 0.55 -12.30
CA ILE A 77 0.84 0.21 -12.20
C ILE A 77 0.27 -0.10 -13.59
N GLU A 78 0.54 0.72 -14.59
CA GLU A 78 0.06 0.44 -15.96
C GLU A 78 0.61 -0.87 -16.53
N GLU A 79 1.89 -1.16 -16.30
CA GLU A 79 2.53 -2.43 -16.67
C GLU A 79 1.85 -3.60 -15.97
N PHE A 80 1.62 -3.49 -14.66
CA PHE A 80 0.87 -4.45 -13.88
C PHE A 80 -0.54 -4.71 -14.45
N GLU A 81 -1.29 -3.66 -14.78
CA GLU A 81 -2.65 -3.81 -15.32
C GLU A 81 -2.63 -4.48 -16.70
N LYS A 82 -1.64 -4.15 -17.55
CA LYS A 82 -1.46 -4.78 -18.87
C LYS A 82 -1.13 -6.27 -18.78
N VAL A 83 -0.27 -6.65 -17.84
CA VAL A 83 0.20 -8.05 -17.67
C VAL A 83 -0.85 -8.91 -16.99
N THR A 84 -1.47 -8.40 -15.92
CA THR A 84 -2.45 -9.18 -15.13
C THR A 84 -3.86 -9.14 -15.74
N GLY A 85 -4.17 -8.13 -16.56
CA GLY A 85 -5.52 -7.81 -17.01
C GLY A 85 -6.44 -7.30 -15.89
N GLN A 86 -5.91 -7.09 -14.68
CA GLN A 86 -6.65 -6.56 -13.54
C GLN A 86 -6.45 -5.06 -13.44
N LYS A 87 -7.50 -4.33 -13.11
CA LYS A 87 -7.40 -2.91 -12.80
C LYS A 87 -6.83 -2.74 -11.38
N PHE A 88 -5.88 -1.84 -11.21
CA PHE A 88 -5.34 -1.45 -9.92
C PHE A 88 -6.34 -0.53 -9.22
N ALA A 89 -7.27 -1.14 -8.49
CA ALA A 89 -8.42 -0.48 -7.87
C ALA A 89 -8.75 -1.12 -6.51
N ASP A 90 -9.74 -0.55 -5.81
CA ASP A 90 -10.15 -0.97 -4.48
C ASP A 90 -10.52 -2.47 -4.41
N GLY A 91 -10.11 -3.12 -3.32
CA GLY A 91 -10.32 -4.55 -3.09
C GLY A 91 -9.27 -5.46 -3.74
N LEU A 92 -8.32 -4.90 -4.49
CA LEU A 92 -7.25 -5.70 -5.09
C LEU A 92 -6.16 -6.00 -4.07
N GLN A 93 -5.85 -7.29 -3.90
CA GLN A 93 -4.71 -7.74 -3.12
C GLN A 93 -3.43 -7.70 -3.96
N VAL A 94 -2.43 -6.97 -3.46
CA VAL A 94 -1.20 -6.64 -4.18
C VAL A 94 0.04 -6.87 -3.31
N LEU A 95 1.14 -7.16 -3.98
CA LEU A 95 2.48 -7.11 -3.40
C LEU A 95 3.19 -5.89 -3.98
N VAL A 96 3.45 -4.89 -3.13
CA VAL A 96 3.99 -3.59 -3.57
C VAL A 96 5.29 -3.28 -2.85
N LYS A 97 6.22 -2.66 -3.57
CA LYS A 97 7.47 -2.15 -3.01
C LYS A 97 7.31 -0.69 -2.63
N VAL A 98 7.46 -0.39 -1.35
CA VAL A 98 7.23 0.95 -0.81
C VAL A 98 8.46 1.45 -0.05
N LYS A 99 8.57 2.78 0.05
CA LYS A 99 9.45 3.47 1.02
C LYS A 99 8.59 4.24 2.01
N VAL A 100 9.12 4.42 3.22
CA VAL A 100 8.46 5.22 4.27
C VAL A 100 8.83 6.70 4.10
N GLU A 101 7.84 7.58 4.15
CA GLU A 101 8.03 9.02 4.07
C GLU A 101 7.20 9.74 5.13
N TYR A 102 7.79 10.76 5.77
CA TYR A 102 7.10 11.60 6.75
C TYR A 102 7.13 13.05 6.30
N HIS A 103 5.94 13.59 6.03
CA HIS A 103 5.75 15.00 5.72
C HIS A 103 5.27 15.74 6.98
N ILE A 104 5.86 16.90 7.28
CA ILE A 104 5.55 17.67 8.50
C ILE A 104 4.07 18.03 8.60
N VAL A 105 3.41 18.31 7.46
CA VAL A 105 2.00 18.73 7.41
C VAL A 105 1.05 17.54 7.22
N TYR A 106 1.45 16.52 6.46
CA TYR A 106 0.55 15.43 6.04
C TYR A 106 0.74 14.15 6.87
N GLY A 107 1.81 14.09 7.66
CA GLY A 107 2.15 12.96 8.51
C GLY A 107 2.88 11.85 7.77
N LEU A 108 2.77 10.64 8.32
CA LEU A 108 3.37 9.41 7.81
C LEU A 108 2.61 8.92 6.57
N SER A 109 3.36 8.57 5.53
CA SER A 109 2.84 7.94 4.33
C SER A 109 3.86 6.99 3.73
N LEU A 110 3.38 6.10 2.87
CA LEU A 110 4.20 5.27 2.02
C LEU A 110 4.28 5.90 0.63
N VAL A 111 5.41 5.70 -0.03
CA VAL A 111 5.57 6.00 -1.46
C VAL A 111 5.84 4.72 -2.20
N LEU A 112 4.99 4.41 -3.17
CA LEU A 112 5.12 3.23 -4.00
C LEU A 112 6.26 3.44 -5.00
N SER A 113 7.06 2.39 -5.15
CA SER A 113 8.16 2.34 -6.11
C SER A 113 8.00 1.23 -7.15
N ASP A 114 7.34 0.12 -6.79
CA ASP A 114 7.12 -1.00 -7.70
C ASP A 114 5.91 -1.84 -7.29
N VAL A 115 5.39 -2.66 -8.21
CA VAL A 115 4.27 -3.59 -7.99
C VAL A 115 4.62 -4.94 -8.63
N ASP A 116 4.49 -6.02 -7.86
CA ASP A 116 4.72 -7.37 -8.37
C ASP A 116 3.42 -7.94 -8.98
N HIS A 117 3.42 -8.12 -10.30
CA HIS A 117 2.31 -8.72 -11.04
C HIS A 117 2.18 -10.24 -10.85
N SER A 118 3.28 -10.93 -10.52
CA SER A 118 3.33 -12.39 -10.38
C SER A 118 2.59 -12.84 -9.14
N TYR A 119 2.65 -12.04 -8.07
CA TYR A 119 1.89 -12.29 -6.85
C TYR A 119 0.37 -12.30 -7.12
N THR A 120 -0.15 -11.28 -7.81
CA THR A 120 -1.58 -11.20 -8.13
C THR A 120 -2.01 -12.30 -9.09
N LEU A 121 -1.20 -12.63 -10.11
CA LEU A 121 -1.47 -13.76 -10.99
C LEU A 121 -1.55 -15.09 -10.24
N GLY A 122 -0.61 -15.35 -9.32
CA GLY A 122 -0.63 -16.55 -8.48
C GLY A 122 -1.89 -16.65 -7.60
N ASN A 123 -2.37 -15.52 -7.06
CA ASN A 123 -3.63 -15.50 -6.31
C ASN A 123 -4.84 -15.80 -7.20
N ILE A 124 -4.89 -15.27 -8.42
CA ILE A 124 -5.95 -15.56 -9.39
C ILE A 124 -5.96 -17.04 -9.77
N GLU A 125 -4.79 -17.63 -10.04
CA GLU A 125 -4.65 -19.05 -10.37
C GLU A 125 -5.11 -19.95 -9.23
N ARG A 126 -4.72 -19.64 -7.99
CA ARG A 126 -5.20 -20.36 -6.80
C ARG A 126 -6.72 -20.29 -6.67
N GLN A 127 -7.30 -19.10 -6.79
CA GLN A 127 -8.75 -18.93 -6.68
C GLN A 127 -9.51 -19.69 -7.78
N ARG A 128 -8.96 -19.76 -9.00
CA ARG A 128 -9.52 -20.58 -10.09
C ARG A 128 -9.51 -22.07 -9.75
N LEU A 129 -8.39 -22.58 -9.25
CA LEU A 129 -8.27 -23.99 -8.84
C LEU A 129 -9.24 -24.35 -7.71
N GLU A 130 -9.34 -23.50 -6.69
CA GLU A 130 -10.28 -23.68 -5.57
C GLU A 130 -11.74 -23.71 -6.05
N THR A 131 -12.11 -22.81 -6.97
CA THR A 131 -13.45 -22.76 -7.54
C THR A 131 -13.76 -24.03 -8.35
N LEU A 132 -12.82 -24.49 -9.16
CA LEU A 132 -12.95 -25.74 -9.91
C LEU A 132 -13.11 -26.95 -8.98
N MET A 133 -12.27 -27.05 -7.94
CA MET A 133 -12.36 -28.13 -6.96
C MET A 133 -13.70 -28.12 -6.22
N ARG A 134 -14.22 -26.93 -5.87
CA ARG A 134 -15.54 -26.81 -5.25
C ARG A 134 -16.65 -27.29 -6.18
N LEU A 135 -16.64 -26.86 -7.43
CA LEU A 135 -17.64 -27.25 -8.43
C LEU A 135 -17.64 -28.76 -8.71
N VAL A 136 -16.47 -29.38 -8.82
CA VAL A 136 -16.35 -30.85 -8.99
C VAL A 136 -16.86 -31.59 -7.75
N LYS A 137 -16.63 -31.05 -6.56
CA LYS A 137 -17.11 -31.66 -5.30
C LYS A 137 -18.63 -31.52 -5.13
N GLU A 138 -19.23 -30.45 -5.66
CA GLU A 138 -20.66 -30.17 -5.58
C GLU A 138 -21.47 -30.89 -6.69
N ASN A 139 -20.83 -31.31 -7.78
CA ASN A 139 -21.45 -32.03 -8.90
C ASN A 139 -20.56 -33.22 -9.34
N PRO A 140 -20.62 -34.38 -8.62
CA PRO A 140 -19.83 -35.57 -8.94
C PRO A 140 -20.27 -36.30 -10.21
#